data_AF-A0A550CYB6-F1
#
_entry.id   AF-A0A550CYB6-F1
#
_cell.length_a   1.000
_cell.length_b   1.000
_cell.length_c   1.000
_cell.angle_alpha   90.00
_cell.angle_beta   90.00
_cell.angle_gamma   90.00
#
_symmetry.space_group_name_H-M   'P 1'
#
loop_
_entity.id
_entity.type
_entity.pdbx_description
1 polymer ?
#
loop_
_entity_poly.entity_id
_entity_poly.type
_entity_poly.pdbx_seq_one_letter_code
_entity_poly.pdbx_strand_id
1 'polypeptide(L)'
;MQANPPYPGPTPQYGQQYGQQPFYPQQPNGYGQQPAYGQPAYGDYKSPYEGERFKPKKTVNDIFFLIFFIAQLLGFAALSGYAINTWISQGGLGGGLGKNTSGSSVTLNEHTLYLLLFVTAAALVLSTVYLLLVRMFTKMIMHITLILSIALNIGVAVYYWITKYYSGAIIFTIIAVVSILAYAGFRRRIPLASLILQVVMDVAKHHKSVYVVAFISLFLQAALAVWYTFTVLATYAKWTPGSSSCATTSCSSGTVAGLIFFETFSFLWTSQVIGNVALATVAGGPFGCWYYFGPRQQGEMPAHPTRSAFVRAATTSLGSIAFGSLIVTLLEMLRMILNALRNNAAQDGSPVEACLYCCAACFVGCIESMVEYFNRYAYIEIALYGKGYLPAAKDTWRLFKDRGIDALINDSLVGMTLNWGAYAVGMLCSLFAYLYLRLTSPDYNADGQYTAPVLLFAFLIGLQCSLTLSSAIEAGVSTIFVGLGEDPQVLAERAPELFALIASTYPQVVRGVPNV
;
A
#
# COMPACT_ATOMS: atom_id res chain seq x y z
N MET A 1 36.05 2.68 38.98
CA MET A 1 35.93 2.89 37.52
C MET A 1 34.47 3.20 37.23
N GLN A 2 34.12 4.49 37.20
CA GLN A 2 32.76 4.97 36.97
C GLN A 2 32.48 5.07 35.46
N ALA A 3 31.34 4.54 35.04
CA ALA A 3 30.87 4.59 33.66
C ALA A 3 30.29 5.98 33.35
N ASN A 4 30.74 6.58 32.24
CA ASN A 4 30.23 7.85 31.73
C ASN A 4 28.74 7.74 31.33
N PRO A 5 27.89 8.74 31.64
CA PRO A 5 26.51 8.80 31.19
C PRO A 5 26.40 9.10 29.68
N PRO A 6 25.30 8.72 29.01
CA PRO A 6 25.08 9.04 27.60
C PRO A 6 24.83 10.54 27.39
N TYR A 7 25.55 11.09 26.41
CA TYR A 7 25.53 12.48 25.93
C TYR A 7 24.11 13.10 25.85
N PRO A 8 23.88 14.28 26.44
CA PRO A 8 22.75 15.13 26.07
C PRO A 8 23.06 15.76 24.69
N GLY A 9 22.20 15.53 23.71
CA GLY A 9 22.25 16.28 22.45
C GLY A 9 22.03 17.78 22.70
N PRO A 10 22.67 18.68 21.93
CA PRO A 10 22.50 20.11 22.13
C PRO A 10 21.05 20.51 21.83
N THR A 11 20.43 21.19 22.80
CA THR A 11 19.21 21.99 22.59
C THR A 11 19.51 23.10 21.58
N PRO A 12 18.73 23.26 20.50
CA PRO A 12 18.78 24.48 19.70
C PRO A 12 18.40 25.68 20.60
N GLN A 13 19.31 26.63 20.75
CA GLN A 13 18.98 27.94 21.32
C GLN A 13 18.03 28.66 20.35
N TYR A 14 16.75 28.75 20.71
CA TYR A 14 15.86 29.73 20.11
C TYR A 14 16.28 31.12 20.62
N GLY A 15 16.97 31.87 19.77
CA GLY A 15 17.29 33.27 20.00
C GLY A 15 16.03 34.13 19.91
N GLN A 16 15.34 34.33 21.03
CA GLN A 16 14.45 35.45 21.28
C GLN A 16 15.31 36.71 21.43
N GLN A 17 15.42 37.53 20.38
CA GLN A 17 15.98 38.88 20.51
C GLN A 17 15.28 39.87 19.56
N TYR A 18 14.02 40.18 19.86
CA TYR A 18 13.42 41.42 19.37
C TYR A 18 13.86 42.56 20.30
N GLY A 19 14.96 43.23 19.92
CA GLY A 19 15.34 44.51 20.50
C GLY A 19 14.42 45.63 20.00
N GLN A 20 13.77 46.32 20.92
CA GLN A 20 13.11 47.60 20.68
C GLN A 20 14.13 48.74 20.44
N GLN A 21 13.65 49.79 19.76
CA GLN A 21 14.03 51.23 19.80
C GLN A 21 14.65 51.83 18.51
N PRO A 22 14.57 53.16 18.28
CA PRO A 22 13.38 54.03 18.25
C PRO A 22 13.32 54.95 16.98
N PHE A 23 12.21 55.68 16.88
CA PHE A 23 11.74 56.60 15.81
C PHE A 23 12.65 57.83 15.50
N TYR A 24 12.73 58.29 14.23
CA TYR A 24 12.85 59.70 13.73
C TYR A 24 12.79 59.76 12.16
N PRO A 25 12.51 60.91 11.48
CA PRO A 25 11.48 61.01 10.41
C PRO A 25 11.99 61.31 8.97
N GLN A 26 11.09 61.06 7.98
CA GLN A 26 10.93 61.50 6.54
C GLN A 26 12.11 62.21 5.81
N GLN A 27 12.47 62.02 4.53
CA GLN A 27 11.69 62.01 3.25
C GLN A 27 12.67 61.75 2.02
N PRO A 28 12.32 61.92 0.71
CA PRO A 28 12.03 60.87 -0.28
C PRO A 28 13.05 60.67 -1.44
N ASN A 29 12.76 59.66 -2.29
CA ASN A 29 13.22 59.38 -3.68
C ASN A 29 14.24 58.25 -3.92
N GLY A 30 13.91 57.39 -4.92
CA GLY A 30 14.87 56.55 -5.63
C GLY A 30 14.33 55.17 -6.03
N TYR A 31 13.87 55.05 -7.27
CA TYR A 31 13.25 53.87 -7.87
C TYR A 31 14.15 52.61 -7.91
N GLY A 32 13.55 51.44 -7.66
CA GLY A 32 14.12 50.12 -7.97
C GLY A 32 13.61 48.95 -7.11
N GLN A 33 12.29 48.69 -7.09
CA GLN A 33 11.72 47.54 -6.36
C GLN A 33 11.74 46.25 -7.20
N GLN A 34 12.44 45.22 -6.71
CA GLN A 34 12.10 43.81 -6.97
C GLN A 34 10.95 43.42 -6.02
N PRO A 35 9.93 42.64 -6.45
CA PRO A 35 8.82 42.30 -5.59
C PRO A 35 9.27 41.32 -4.48
N ALA A 36 9.39 41.85 -3.27
CA ALA A 36 9.47 41.07 -2.05
C ALA A 36 8.10 40.41 -1.81
N TYR A 37 8.03 39.09 -1.94
CA TYR A 37 6.88 38.33 -1.47
C TYR A 37 6.78 38.50 0.05
N GLY A 38 5.79 39.28 0.49
CA GLY A 38 5.49 39.47 1.90
C GLY A 38 5.16 38.12 2.54
N GLN A 39 5.90 37.78 3.60
CA GLN A 39 5.54 36.64 4.44
C GLN A 39 4.20 36.92 5.12
N PRO A 40 3.21 36.00 5.03
CA PRO A 40 2.01 36.11 5.84
C PRO A 40 2.42 36.08 7.32
N ALA A 41 1.87 36.98 8.14
CA ALA A 41 2.05 36.97 9.58
C ALA A 41 1.48 35.64 10.15
N TYR A 42 2.37 34.69 10.45
CA TYR A 42 2.01 33.44 11.11
C TYR A 42 1.78 33.75 12.60
N GLY A 43 0.56 33.46 13.06
CA GLY A 43 0.23 33.50 14.49
C GLY A 43 1.06 32.51 15.31
N ASP A 44 0.89 32.57 16.62
CA ASP A 44 1.59 31.80 17.64
C ASP A 44 1.38 30.27 17.47
N TYR A 45 2.18 29.64 16.59
CA TYR A 45 2.17 28.19 16.38
C TYR A 45 3.25 27.55 17.24
N LYS A 46 2.83 26.62 18.11
CA LYS A 46 3.73 25.74 18.86
C LYS A 46 4.71 25.07 17.89
N SER A 47 6.00 25.06 18.21
CA SER A 47 7.02 24.50 17.31
C SER A 47 6.72 23.02 17.02
N PRO A 48 6.92 22.52 15.78
CA PRO A 48 6.68 21.10 15.45
C PRO A 48 7.48 20.13 16.32
N TYR A 49 8.59 20.61 16.91
CA TYR A 49 9.51 19.91 17.80
C TYR A 49 9.25 20.16 19.29
N GLU A 50 8.22 20.92 19.66
CA GLU A 50 7.93 21.23 21.06
C GLU A 50 7.34 20.02 21.79
N GLY A 51 8.01 19.60 22.88
CA GLY A 51 7.61 18.48 23.72
C GLY A 51 8.30 17.16 23.35
N GLU A 52 7.93 16.07 24.05
CA GLU A 52 8.50 14.74 23.83
C GLU A 52 7.92 14.01 22.59
N ARG A 53 7.41 14.76 21.58
CA ARG A 53 6.64 14.24 20.43
C ARG A 53 7.41 13.19 19.61
N PHE A 54 8.71 13.41 19.41
CA PHE A 54 9.59 12.49 18.68
C PHE A 54 10.44 11.59 19.58
N LYS A 55 10.29 11.68 20.92
CA LYS A 55 11.00 10.74 21.80
C LYS A 55 10.36 9.35 21.66
N PRO A 56 11.16 8.29 21.58
CA PRO A 56 10.62 6.93 21.46
C PRO A 56 9.79 6.60 22.71
N LYS A 57 8.46 6.51 22.54
CA LYS A 57 7.58 5.99 23.59
C LYS A 57 7.92 4.53 23.85
N LYS A 58 8.12 4.17 25.12
CA LYS A 58 8.41 2.79 25.54
C LYS A 58 7.15 1.93 25.71
N THR A 59 5.97 2.51 25.58
CA THR A 59 4.69 1.84 25.79
C THR A 59 4.15 1.25 24.49
N VAL A 60 3.68 0.01 24.56
CA VAL A 60 2.96 -0.64 23.46
C VAL A 60 1.54 -0.10 23.42
N ASN A 61 1.10 0.38 22.25
CA ASN A 61 -0.26 0.83 22.05
C ASN A 61 -1.17 -0.37 21.73
N ASP A 62 -2.43 -0.32 22.19
CA ASP A 62 -3.48 -1.28 21.82
C ASP A 62 -3.11 -2.76 22.12
N ILE A 63 -2.59 -3.01 23.34
CA ILE A 63 -2.06 -4.33 23.79
C ILE A 63 -3.06 -5.48 23.59
N PHE A 64 -4.36 -5.24 23.80
CA PHE A 64 -5.39 -6.26 23.62
C PHE A 64 -5.38 -6.84 22.19
N PHE A 65 -5.32 -5.97 21.18
CA PHE A 65 -5.29 -6.39 19.78
C PHE A 65 -3.96 -7.04 19.39
N LEU A 66 -2.86 -6.62 20.03
CA LEU A 66 -1.57 -7.31 19.88
C LEU A 66 -1.63 -8.75 20.40
N ILE A 67 -2.16 -8.95 21.61
CA ILE A 67 -2.32 -10.30 22.20
C ILE A 67 -3.21 -11.15 21.31
N PHE A 68 -4.33 -10.59 20.84
CA PHE A 68 -5.24 -11.31 19.96
C PHE A 68 -4.59 -11.71 18.63
N PHE A 69 -3.80 -10.82 18.03
CA PHE A 69 -3.05 -11.13 16.81
C PHE A 69 -2.00 -12.23 17.02
N ILE A 70 -1.26 -12.20 18.13
CA ILE A 70 -0.28 -13.24 18.46
C ILE A 70 -0.98 -14.59 18.71
N ALA A 71 -2.09 -14.59 19.44
CA ALA A 71 -2.87 -15.79 19.71
C ALA A 71 -3.41 -16.42 18.41
N GLN A 72 -3.93 -15.58 17.50
CA GLN A 72 -4.37 -16.00 16.17
C GLN A 72 -3.24 -16.67 15.38
N LEU A 73 -2.06 -16.02 15.32
CA LEU A 73 -0.91 -16.52 14.57
C LEU A 73 -0.42 -17.86 15.13
N LEU A 74 -0.37 -18.00 16.46
CA LEU A 74 -0.01 -19.26 17.12
C LEU A 74 -1.05 -20.35 16.87
N GLY A 75 -2.33 -20.01 16.88
CA GLY A 75 -3.42 -20.93 16.54
C GLY A 75 -3.30 -21.46 15.11
N PHE A 76 -3.05 -20.58 14.14
CA PHE A 76 -2.80 -20.96 12.75
C PHE A 76 -1.52 -21.80 12.59
N ALA A 77 -0.44 -21.46 13.29
CA ALA A 77 0.79 -22.23 13.27
C ALA A 77 0.61 -23.64 13.85
N ALA A 78 -0.14 -23.77 14.94
CA ALA A 78 -0.45 -25.07 15.56
C ALA A 78 -1.34 -25.93 14.66
N LEU A 79 -2.41 -25.35 14.09
CA LEU A 79 -3.30 -26.02 13.17
C LEU A 79 -2.57 -26.49 11.90
N SER A 80 -1.81 -25.59 11.27
CA SER A 80 -1.03 -25.92 10.07
C SER A 80 0.02 -26.98 10.35
N GLY A 81 0.75 -26.89 11.47
CA GLY A 81 1.71 -27.92 11.87
C GLY A 81 1.05 -29.29 12.04
N TYR A 82 -0.13 -29.35 12.65
CA TYR A 82 -0.88 -30.59 12.81
C TYR A 82 -1.43 -31.14 11.49
N ALA A 83 -2.03 -30.29 10.65
CA ALA A 83 -2.60 -30.66 9.35
C ALA A 83 -1.51 -31.16 8.40
N ILE A 84 -0.44 -30.38 8.21
CA ILE A 84 0.65 -30.67 7.29
C ILE A 84 1.42 -31.92 7.73
N ASN A 85 1.74 -32.08 9.03
CA ASN A 85 2.45 -33.28 9.50
C ASN A 85 1.65 -34.55 9.22
N THR A 86 0.33 -34.51 9.45
CA THR A 86 -0.54 -35.67 9.16
C THR A 86 -0.59 -35.95 7.66
N TRP A 87 -0.74 -34.91 6.85
CA TRP A 87 -0.79 -35.02 5.41
C TRP A 87 0.51 -35.62 4.83
N ILE A 88 1.68 -35.16 5.31
CA ILE A 88 2.99 -35.73 4.96
C ILE A 88 3.08 -37.21 5.37
N SER A 89 2.62 -37.54 6.59
CA SER A 89 2.65 -38.92 7.12
C SER A 89 1.78 -39.90 6.32
N GLN A 90 0.78 -39.40 5.59
CA GLN A 90 -0.14 -40.20 4.77
C GLN A 90 0.22 -40.19 3.27
N GLY A 91 1.46 -39.81 2.91
CA GLY A 91 1.95 -39.81 1.54
C GLY A 91 1.89 -38.45 0.83
N GLY A 92 1.42 -37.39 1.51
CA GLY A 92 1.42 -36.01 1.03
C GLY A 92 0.75 -35.84 -0.33
N LEU A 93 1.37 -35.04 -1.20
CA LEU A 93 0.96 -34.83 -2.59
C LEU A 93 1.14 -36.04 -3.50
N GLY A 94 1.75 -37.15 -3.04
CA GLY A 94 2.17 -38.21 -3.95
C GLY A 94 3.04 -37.66 -5.09
N GLY A 95 4.09 -36.89 -4.75
CA GLY A 95 5.06 -36.38 -5.75
C GLY A 95 5.71 -35.02 -5.41
N GLY A 96 7.01 -35.04 -5.07
CA GLY A 96 7.97 -33.92 -5.00
C GLY A 96 7.81 -32.94 -3.79
N LEU A 97 8.83 -32.54 -3.01
CA LEU A 97 10.29 -32.67 -3.02
C LEU A 97 10.78 -33.82 -2.12
N GLY A 98 11.39 -34.85 -2.72
CA GLY A 98 11.93 -36.00 -1.99
C GLY A 98 12.34 -37.13 -2.95
N LYS A 99 13.24 -38.02 -2.50
CA LYS A 99 13.96 -39.05 -3.27
C LYS A 99 13.14 -40.05 -4.10
N ASN A 100 11.81 -40.02 -4.05
CA ASN A 100 10.96 -41.04 -4.67
C ASN A 100 10.21 -40.49 -5.89
N THR A 101 10.41 -41.19 -7.01
CA THR A 101 10.06 -40.86 -8.41
C THR A 101 8.62 -41.19 -8.83
N SER A 102 7.68 -41.32 -7.89
CA SER A 102 6.35 -41.90 -8.16
C SER A 102 5.20 -40.88 -8.21
N GLY A 103 5.45 -39.67 -8.69
CA GLY A 103 4.40 -38.64 -8.86
C GLY A 103 4.44 -37.99 -10.24
N SER A 104 3.29 -37.55 -10.74
CA SER A 104 3.23 -36.66 -11.90
C SER A 104 3.95 -35.37 -11.54
N SER A 105 5.11 -35.16 -12.14
CA SER A 105 5.94 -33.99 -11.92
C SER A 105 5.12 -32.73 -12.23
N VAL A 106 4.68 -32.03 -11.19
CA VAL A 106 4.30 -30.61 -11.28
C VAL A 106 5.61 -29.88 -11.54
N THR A 107 6.05 -29.90 -12.80
CA THR A 107 7.41 -29.59 -13.24
C THR A 107 7.67 -28.10 -13.16
N LEU A 108 8.24 -27.64 -12.03
CA LEU A 108 9.30 -26.65 -12.14
C LEU A 108 10.49 -27.33 -12.84
N ASN A 109 10.41 -27.48 -14.16
CA ASN A 109 11.56 -27.85 -14.97
C ASN A 109 12.62 -26.75 -14.85
N GLU A 110 13.91 -27.12 -14.94
CA GLU A 110 15.02 -26.15 -14.86
C GLU A 110 14.82 -25.00 -15.86
N HIS A 111 14.37 -25.31 -17.08
CA HIS A 111 14.03 -24.31 -18.10
C HIS A 111 12.91 -23.35 -17.70
N THR A 112 11.88 -23.82 -16.99
CA THR A 112 10.79 -22.98 -16.48
C THR A 112 11.29 -22.07 -15.36
N LEU A 113 12.15 -22.58 -14.48
CA LEU A 113 12.77 -21.77 -13.43
C LEU A 113 13.63 -20.66 -14.00
N TYR A 114 14.50 -20.97 -14.98
CA TYR A 114 15.33 -19.95 -15.64
C TYR A 114 14.49 -18.89 -16.34
N LEU A 115 13.39 -19.29 -17.00
CA LEU A 115 12.46 -18.34 -17.61
C LEU A 115 11.84 -17.41 -16.57
N LEU A 116 11.33 -17.94 -15.45
CA LEU A 116 10.70 -17.13 -14.40
C LEU A 116 11.69 -16.16 -13.75
N LEU A 117 12.93 -16.59 -13.50
CA LEU A 117 14.00 -15.72 -12.99
C LEU A 117 14.35 -14.62 -14.00
N PHE A 118 14.47 -14.96 -15.28
CA PHE A 118 14.75 -14.00 -16.33
C PHE A 118 13.63 -12.96 -16.47
N VAL A 119 12.37 -13.40 -16.46
CA VAL A 119 11.19 -12.51 -16.53
C VAL A 119 11.14 -11.60 -15.30
N THR A 120 11.47 -12.12 -14.12
CA THR A 120 11.53 -11.31 -12.89
C THR A 120 12.62 -10.23 -13.00
N ALA A 121 13.81 -10.58 -13.50
CA ALA A 121 14.88 -9.61 -13.72
C ALA A 121 14.49 -8.53 -14.76
N ALA A 122 13.88 -8.94 -15.88
CA ALA A 122 13.35 -8.04 -16.89
C ALA A 122 12.27 -7.11 -16.32
N ALA A 123 11.35 -7.64 -15.51
CA ALA A 123 10.31 -6.87 -14.84
C ALA A 123 10.91 -5.78 -13.95
N LEU A 124 11.92 -6.10 -13.13
CA LEU A 124 12.58 -5.12 -12.26
C LEU A 124 13.26 -3.99 -13.06
N VAL A 125 13.90 -4.34 -14.18
CA VAL A 125 14.52 -3.35 -15.07
C VAL A 125 13.45 -2.45 -15.69
N LEU A 126 12.39 -3.04 -16.27
CA LEU A 126 11.29 -2.31 -16.89
C LEU A 126 10.56 -1.41 -15.89
N SER A 127 10.29 -1.89 -14.67
CA SER A 127 9.69 -1.08 -13.61
C SER A 127 10.59 0.07 -13.18
N THR A 128 11.90 -0.15 -13.08
CA THR A 128 12.86 0.92 -12.76
C THR A 128 12.90 1.98 -13.87
N VAL A 129 12.95 1.54 -15.14
CA VAL A 129 12.88 2.44 -16.30
C VAL A 129 11.58 3.22 -16.29
N TYR A 130 10.45 2.57 -16.00
CA TYR A 130 9.16 3.25 -15.88
C TYR A 130 9.17 4.34 -14.81
N LEU A 131 9.67 4.07 -13.60
CA LEU A 131 9.78 5.08 -12.54
C LEU A 131 10.70 6.25 -12.94
N LEU A 132 11.79 5.99 -13.67
CA LEU A 132 12.65 7.04 -14.21
C LEU A 132 11.93 7.90 -15.26
N LEU A 133 11.11 7.29 -16.12
CA LEU A 133 10.28 8.01 -17.10
C LEU A 133 9.20 8.84 -16.40
N VAL A 134 8.52 8.27 -15.39
CA VAL A 134 7.54 8.99 -14.55
C VAL A 134 8.18 10.20 -13.88
N ARG A 135 9.43 10.09 -13.46
CA ARG A 135 10.17 11.25 -12.93
C ARG A 135 10.50 12.29 -14.00
N MET A 136 11.01 11.85 -15.15
CA MET A 136 11.47 12.77 -16.20
C MET A 136 10.30 13.52 -16.87
N PHE A 137 9.16 12.85 -17.04
CA PHE A 137 8.00 13.36 -17.79
C PHE A 137 6.71 13.32 -16.97
N THR A 138 6.77 13.62 -15.66
CA THR A 138 5.67 13.42 -14.70
C THR A 138 4.35 14.06 -15.15
N LYS A 139 4.39 15.32 -15.59
CA LYS A 139 3.19 16.05 -16.05
C LYS A 139 2.58 15.41 -17.30
N MET A 140 3.42 15.06 -18.28
CA MET A 140 2.96 14.44 -19.53
C MET A 140 2.35 13.07 -19.27
N ILE A 141 3.01 12.24 -18.48
CA ILE A 141 2.54 10.89 -18.16
C ILE A 141 1.20 10.95 -17.42
N MET A 142 1.03 11.84 -16.43
CA MET A 142 -0.25 11.99 -15.73
C MET A 142 -1.40 12.47 -16.64
N HIS A 143 -1.11 13.32 -17.63
CA HIS A 143 -2.12 13.68 -18.64
C HIS A 143 -2.49 12.48 -19.51
N ILE A 144 -1.49 11.72 -19.97
CA ILE A 144 -1.69 10.54 -20.81
C ILE A 144 -2.51 9.48 -20.05
N THR A 145 -2.14 9.17 -18.80
CA THR A 145 -2.84 8.15 -18.00
C THR A 145 -4.29 8.55 -17.73
N LEU A 146 -4.56 9.82 -17.44
CA LEU A 146 -5.93 10.31 -17.24
C LEU A 146 -6.79 10.15 -18.51
N ILE A 147 -6.26 10.52 -19.68
CA ILE A 147 -6.96 10.36 -20.96
C ILE A 147 -7.16 8.88 -21.29
N LEU A 148 -6.13 8.07 -21.07
CA LEU A 148 -6.15 6.63 -21.32
C LEU A 148 -7.16 5.92 -20.43
N SER A 149 -7.25 6.28 -19.14
CA SER A 149 -8.29 5.77 -18.22
C SER A 149 -9.70 6.04 -18.72
N ILE A 150 -9.98 7.28 -19.16
CA ILE A 150 -11.29 7.66 -19.67
C ILE A 150 -11.60 6.91 -20.96
N ALA A 151 -10.63 6.85 -21.89
CA ALA A 151 -10.78 6.13 -23.15
C ALA A 151 -11.03 4.63 -22.92
N LEU A 152 -10.31 4.00 -21.98
CA LEU A 152 -10.50 2.59 -21.63
C LEU A 152 -11.91 2.36 -21.02
N ASN A 153 -12.34 3.20 -20.09
CA ASN A 153 -13.67 3.09 -19.49
C ASN A 153 -14.79 3.18 -20.54
N ILE A 154 -14.67 4.12 -21.49
CA ILE A 154 -15.61 4.24 -22.62
C ILE A 154 -15.54 2.98 -23.50
N GLY A 155 -14.34 2.52 -23.86
CA GLY A 155 -14.15 1.34 -24.70
C GLY A 155 -14.75 0.08 -24.09
N VAL A 156 -14.54 -0.16 -22.80
CA VAL A 156 -15.12 -1.30 -22.06
C VAL A 156 -16.64 -1.17 -21.96
N ALA A 157 -17.18 0.04 -21.71
CA ALA A 157 -18.62 0.26 -21.70
C ALA A 157 -19.25 -0.08 -23.06
N VAL A 158 -18.67 0.41 -24.16
CA VAL A 158 -19.12 0.11 -25.53
C VAL A 158 -19.05 -1.40 -25.81
N TYR A 159 -17.95 -2.06 -25.43
CA TYR A 159 -17.79 -3.50 -25.58
C TYR A 159 -18.87 -4.31 -24.83
N TYR A 160 -19.22 -3.92 -23.59
CA TYR A 160 -20.27 -4.58 -22.83
C TYR A 160 -21.67 -4.34 -23.40
N TRP A 161 -21.93 -3.17 -23.99
CA TRP A 161 -23.15 -2.93 -24.74
C TRP A 161 -23.25 -3.85 -25.97
N ILE A 162 -22.16 -4.05 -26.71
CA ILE A 162 -22.12 -4.93 -27.89
C ILE A 162 -22.31 -6.40 -27.50
N THR A 163 -21.67 -6.86 -26.43
CA THR A 163 -21.75 -8.25 -25.95
C THR A 163 -23.04 -8.56 -25.18
N LYS A 164 -23.95 -7.59 -25.04
CA LYS A 164 -25.24 -7.70 -24.31
C LYS A 164 -25.08 -8.06 -22.83
N TYR A 165 -23.93 -7.73 -22.23
CA TYR A 165 -23.71 -7.88 -20.79
C TYR A 165 -24.23 -6.63 -20.05
N TYR A 166 -25.56 -6.53 -19.92
CA TYR A 166 -26.24 -5.30 -19.50
C TYR A 166 -25.82 -4.79 -18.10
N SER A 167 -25.60 -5.68 -17.13
CA SER A 167 -25.21 -5.28 -15.77
C SER A 167 -23.85 -4.56 -15.77
N GLY A 168 -22.85 -5.13 -16.45
CA GLY A 168 -21.54 -4.49 -16.61
C GLY A 168 -21.62 -3.23 -17.46
N ALA A 169 -22.43 -3.22 -18.53
CA ALA A 169 -22.59 -2.06 -19.39
C ALA A 169 -23.10 -0.84 -18.61
N ILE A 170 -24.13 -1.01 -17.76
CA ILE A 170 -24.68 0.07 -16.94
C ILE A 170 -23.61 0.62 -15.97
N ILE A 171 -22.92 -0.26 -15.24
CA ILE A 171 -21.90 0.14 -14.26
C ILE A 171 -20.76 0.91 -14.94
N PHE A 172 -20.19 0.37 -16.03
CA PHE A 172 -19.09 1.02 -16.74
C PHE A 172 -19.52 2.30 -17.45
N THR A 173 -20.79 2.42 -17.87
CA THR A 173 -21.34 3.67 -18.41
C THR A 173 -21.39 4.75 -17.33
N ILE A 174 -21.87 4.42 -16.11
CA ILE A 174 -21.89 5.37 -14.97
C ILE A 174 -20.45 5.80 -14.64
N ILE A 175 -19.52 4.85 -14.52
CA ILE A 175 -18.10 5.14 -14.25
C ILE A 175 -17.50 6.03 -15.34
N ALA A 176 -17.79 5.76 -16.61
CA ALA A 176 -17.31 6.57 -17.73
C ALA A 176 -17.84 8.00 -17.68
N VAL A 177 -19.14 8.20 -17.42
CA VAL A 177 -19.75 9.53 -17.28
C VAL A 177 -19.13 10.29 -16.10
N VAL A 178 -19.00 9.65 -14.93
CA VAL A 178 -18.36 10.25 -13.75
C VAL A 178 -16.91 10.62 -14.05
N SER A 179 -16.17 9.76 -14.74
CA SER A 179 -14.76 10.01 -15.13
C SER A 179 -14.63 11.22 -16.05
N ILE A 180 -15.54 11.38 -17.02
CA ILE A 180 -15.58 12.53 -17.93
C ILE A 180 -15.87 13.82 -17.15
N LEU A 181 -16.86 13.81 -16.26
CA LEU A 181 -17.20 14.98 -15.44
C LEU A 181 -16.05 15.36 -14.49
N ALA A 182 -15.36 14.36 -13.91
CA ALA A 182 -14.24 14.57 -13.02
C ALA A 182 -12.95 15.04 -13.72
N TYR A 183 -12.85 14.89 -15.05
CA TYR A 183 -11.64 15.21 -15.84
C TYR A 183 -11.14 16.64 -15.60
N ALA A 184 -12.04 17.63 -15.61
CA ALA A 184 -11.67 19.03 -15.41
C ALA A 184 -11.10 19.27 -14.00
N GLY A 185 -11.65 18.58 -12.98
CA GLY A 185 -11.16 18.62 -11.62
C GLY A 185 -9.76 18.01 -11.51
N PHE A 186 -9.59 16.78 -12.00
CA PHE A 186 -8.30 16.09 -12.03
C PHE A 186 -7.21 16.88 -12.76
N ARG A 187 -7.53 17.43 -13.95
CA ARG A 187 -6.58 18.18 -14.78
C ARG A 187 -5.98 19.38 -14.06
N ARG A 188 -6.78 20.09 -13.27
CA ARG A 188 -6.33 21.28 -12.50
C ARG A 188 -5.34 20.91 -11.39
N ARG A 189 -5.37 19.67 -10.89
CA ARG A 189 -4.53 19.23 -9.77
C ARG A 189 -3.22 18.55 -10.16
N ILE A 190 -3.06 18.21 -11.44
CA ILE A 190 -1.84 17.59 -11.98
C ILE A 190 -0.54 18.35 -11.61
N PRO A 191 -0.48 19.69 -11.61
CA PRO A 191 0.76 20.39 -11.24
C PRO A 191 1.23 20.05 -9.81
N LEU A 192 0.30 20.03 -8.85
CA LEU A 192 0.58 19.72 -7.45
C LEU A 192 1.00 18.25 -7.30
N ALA A 193 0.20 17.32 -7.84
CA ALA A 193 0.51 15.89 -7.81
C ALA A 193 1.88 15.59 -8.44
N SER A 194 2.24 16.31 -9.51
CA SER A 194 3.53 16.12 -10.19
C SER A 194 4.71 16.50 -9.32
N LEU A 195 4.61 17.61 -8.59
CA LEU A 195 5.69 18.11 -7.77
C LEU A 195 5.87 17.24 -6.52
N ILE A 196 4.77 16.83 -5.88
CA ILE A 196 4.82 15.90 -4.74
C ILE A 196 5.44 14.57 -5.18
N LEU A 197 5.00 14.01 -6.30
CA LEU A 197 5.55 12.77 -6.83
C LEU A 197 7.06 12.90 -7.14
N GLN A 198 7.50 14.01 -7.73
CA GLN A 198 8.94 14.27 -7.98
C GLN A 198 9.75 14.31 -6.68
N VAL A 199 9.29 15.06 -5.68
CA VAL A 199 9.93 15.14 -4.36
C VAL A 199 10.04 13.75 -3.72
N VAL A 200 8.96 12.97 -3.74
CA VAL A 200 8.97 11.60 -3.20
C VAL A 200 9.97 10.70 -3.92
N MET A 201 10.03 10.77 -5.26
CA MET A 201 10.99 9.99 -6.04
C MET A 201 12.44 10.42 -5.77
N ASP A 202 12.69 11.69 -5.47
CA ASP A 202 14.01 12.17 -5.04
C ASP A 202 14.42 11.61 -3.68
N VAL A 203 13.50 11.63 -2.71
CA VAL A 203 13.71 11.01 -1.39
C VAL A 203 13.98 9.51 -1.54
N ALA A 204 13.18 8.81 -2.34
CA ALA A 204 13.34 7.37 -2.57
C ALA A 204 14.66 7.02 -3.27
N LYS A 205 15.16 7.88 -4.16
CA LYS A 205 16.47 7.69 -4.81
C LYS A 205 17.63 7.77 -3.81
N HIS A 206 17.56 8.67 -2.84
CA HIS A 206 18.55 8.79 -1.78
C HIS A 206 18.42 7.68 -0.72
N HIS A 207 17.19 7.22 -0.45
CA HIS A 207 16.90 6.18 0.53
C HIS A 207 16.47 4.86 -0.13
N LYS A 208 17.44 4.13 -0.70
CA LYS A 208 17.21 2.80 -1.31
C LYS A 208 16.55 1.78 -0.37
N SER A 209 16.60 2.00 0.94
CA SER A 209 15.93 1.18 1.94
C SER A 209 14.40 1.15 1.78
N VAL A 210 13.79 2.14 1.12
CA VAL A 210 12.35 2.15 0.78
C VAL A 210 11.99 0.91 -0.05
N TYR A 211 12.75 0.63 -1.11
CA TYR A 211 12.50 -0.51 -1.99
C TYR A 211 12.82 -1.84 -1.31
N VAL A 212 13.84 -1.87 -0.46
CA VAL A 212 14.18 -3.08 0.32
C VAL A 212 13.02 -3.50 1.21
N VAL A 213 12.38 -2.55 1.91
CA VAL A 213 11.20 -2.84 2.75
C VAL A 213 10.03 -3.37 1.90
N ALA A 214 9.77 -2.76 0.75
CA ALA A 214 8.71 -3.22 -0.16
C ALA A 214 8.94 -4.65 -0.65
N PHE A 215 10.17 -4.99 -1.07
CA PHE A 215 10.50 -6.36 -1.49
C PHE A 215 10.45 -7.36 -0.34
N ILE A 216 10.93 -7.01 0.86
CA ILE A 216 10.81 -7.89 2.03
C ILE A 216 9.33 -8.18 2.33
N SER A 217 8.47 -7.15 2.29
CA SER A 217 7.03 -7.35 2.47
C SER A 217 6.43 -8.26 1.39
N LEU A 218 6.83 -8.09 0.13
CA LEU A 218 6.40 -8.96 -0.97
C LEU A 218 6.81 -10.43 -0.73
N PHE A 219 8.07 -10.68 -0.36
CA PHE A 219 8.55 -12.04 -0.07
C PHE A 219 7.84 -12.66 1.13
N LEU A 220 7.58 -11.89 2.19
CA LEU A 220 6.84 -12.37 3.35
C LEU A 220 5.38 -12.69 3.00
N GLN A 221 4.72 -11.86 2.20
CA GLN A 221 3.35 -12.12 1.71
C GLN A 221 3.31 -13.36 0.81
N ALA A 222 4.28 -13.52 -0.09
CA ALA A 222 4.39 -14.70 -0.94
C ALA A 222 4.62 -15.98 -0.12
N ALA A 223 5.53 -15.94 0.86
CA ALA A 223 5.77 -17.06 1.77
C ALA A 223 4.53 -17.41 2.59
N LEU A 224 3.80 -16.40 3.08
CA LEU A 224 2.54 -16.59 3.79
C LEU A 224 1.46 -17.21 2.89
N ALA A 225 1.34 -16.77 1.64
CA ALA A 225 0.38 -17.33 0.67
C ALA A 225 0.68 -18.80 0.34
N VAL A 226 1.96 -19.15 0.19
CA VAL A 226 2.41 -20.54 0.01
C VAL A 226 2.06 -21.37 1.26
N TRP A 227 2.40 -20.89 2.45
CA TRP A 227 2.08 -21.57 3.71
C TRP A 227 0.56 -21.77 3.89
N TYR A 228 -0.23 -20.74 3.61
CA TYR A 228 -1.69 -20.82 3.60
C TYR A 228 -2.21 -21.89 2.62
N THR A 229 -1.74 -21.87 1.38
CA THR A 229 -2.17 -22.83 0.35
C THR A 229 -1.90 -24.27 0.77
N PHE A 230 -0.69 -24.57 1.26
CA PHE A 230 -0.36 -25.91 1.76
C PHE A 230 -1.19 -26.31 2.99
N THR A 231 -1.50 -25.35 3.86
CA THR A 231 -2.34 -25.58 5.04
C THR A 231 -3.76 -25.93 4.62
N VAL A 232 -4.38 -25.15 3.73
CA VAL A 232 -5.74 -25.40 3.23
C VAL A 232 -5.82 -26.75 2.53
N LEU A 233 -4.82 -27.10 1.69
CA LEU A 233 -4.77 -28.40 1.02
C LEU A 233 -4.66 -29.56 2.02
N ALA A 234 -3.80 -29.44 3.03
CA ALA A 234 -3.65 -30.45 4.08
C ALA A 234 -4.93 -30.60 4.91
N THR A 235 -5.59 -29.49 5.24
CA THR A 235 -6.85 -29.46 5.97
C THR A 235 -7.98 -30.09 5.15
N TYR A 236 -8.07 -29.75 3.85
CA TYR A 236 -9.04 -30.36 2.96
C TYR A 236 -8.82 -31.88 2.83
N ALA A 237 -7.58 -32.33 2.59
CA ALA A 237 -7.26 -33.75 2.47
C ALA A 237 -7.61 -34.55 3.73
N LYS A 238 -7.35 -33.98 4.92
CA LYS A 238 -7.49 -34.70 6.18
C LYS A 238 -8.93 -34.81 6.70
N TRP A 239 -9.72 -33.73 6.63
CA TRP A 239 -11.04 -33.67 7.27
C TRP A 239 -12.21 -33.87 6.30
N THR A 240 -11.95 -34.01 4.99
CA THR A 240 -13.01 -34.29 4.00
C THR A 240 -13.54 -35.72 4.17
N PRO A 241 -14.87 -35.91 4.30
CA PRO A 241 -15.48 -37.24 4.37
C PRO A 241 -15.15 -38.08 3.13
N GLY A 242 -14.66 -39.31 3.32
CA GLY A 242 -14.34 -40.23 2.22
C GLY A 242 -12.92 -40.12 1.66
N SER A 243 -12.06 -39.26 2.20
CA SER A 243 -10.63 -39.28 1.87
C SER A 243 -9.92 -40.46 2.54
N SER A 244 -8.86 -40.98 1.91
CA SER A 244 -8.00 -42.05 2.48
C SER A 244 -7.36 -41.67 3.83
N SER A 245 -7.33 -40.38 4.11
CA SER A 245 -6.76 -39.74 5.30
C SER A 245 -7.73 -39.66 6.48
N CYS A 246 -9.03 -39.81 6.23
CA CYS A 246 -10.10 -39.74 7.22
C CYS A 246 -10.33 -41.13 7.87
N ALA A 247 -9.44 -41.51 8.79
CA ALA A 247 -9.54 -42.79 9.53
C ALA A 247 -10.29 -42.69 10.88
N THR A 248 -10.64 -41.47 11.33
CA THR A 248 -11.27 -41.21 12.63
C THR A 248 -12.65 -40.56 12.49
N THR A 249 -13.56 -40.81 13.44
CA THR A 249 -14.99 -40.44 13.47
C THR A 249 -15.32 -38.92 13.50
N SER A 250 -14.35 -38.03 13.27
CA SER A 250 -14.50 -36.56 13.38
C SER A 250 -14.49 -35.80 12.05
N CYS A 251 -14.57 -36.49 10.91
CA CYS A 251 -14.64 -35.86 9.59
C CYS A 251 -16.06 -35.36 9.32
N SER A 252 -16.19 -34.06 9.11
CA SER A 252 -17.45 -33.41 8.75
C SER A 252 -17.16 -32.24 7.82
N SER A 253 -18.02 -32.05 6.81
CA SER A 253 -17.97 -30.88 5.92
C SER A 253 -18.03 -29.57 6.71
N GLY A 254 -18.76 -29.56 7.84
CA GLY A 254 -18.80 -28.41 8.74
C GLY A 254 -17.47 -28.12 9.44
N THR A 255 -16.72 -29.16 9.82
CA THR A 255 -15.37 -29.02 10.39
C THR A 255 -14.39 -28.48 9.36
N VAL A 256 -14.42 -29.01 8.13
CA VAL A 256 -13.57 -28.50 7.03
C VAL A 256 -13.87 -27.02 6.77
N ALA A 257 -15.16 -26.66 6.64
CA ALA A 257 -15.57 -25.28 6.41
C ALA A 257 -15.11 -24.34 7.54
N GLY A 258 -15.27 -24.76 8.81
CA GLY A 258 -14.84 -23.96 9.96
C GLY A 258 -13.32 -23.77 10.05
N LEU A 259 -12.54 -24.80 9.73
CA LEU A 259 -11.07 -24.72 9.72
C LEU A 259 -10.57 -23.83 8.57
N ILE A 260 -11.09 -24.01 7.36
CA ILE A 260 -10.73 -23.17 6.20
C ILE A 260 -11.14 -21.71 6.46
N PHE A 261 -12.29 -21.47 7.10
CA PHE A 261 -12.71 -20.13 7.50
C PHE A 261 -11.69 -19.47 8.44
N PHE A 262 -11.26 -20.18 9.48
CA PHE A 262 -10.23 -19.70 10.40
C PHE A 262 -8.87 -19.49 9.71
N GLU A 263 -8.44 -20.40 8.84
CA GLU A 263 -7.21 -20.28 8.06
C GLU A 263 -7.24 -19.07 7.14
N THR A 264 -8.38 -18.83 6.47
CA THR A 264 -8.57 -17.68 5.56
C THR A 264 -8.59 -16.38 6.34
N PHE A 265 -9.29 -16.33 7.47
CA PHE A 265 -9.24 -15.19 8.39
C PHE A 265 -7.80 -14.90 8.84
N SER A 266 -7.04 -15.94 9.22
CA SER A 266 -5.65 -15.80 9.63
C SER A 266 -4.77 -15.25 8.51
N PHE A 267 -4.95 -15.78 7.29
CA PHE A 267 -4.19 -15.38 6.12
C PHE A 267 -4.44 -13.90 5.78
N LEU A 268 -5.71 -13.50 5.68
CA LEU A 268 -6.08 -12.12 5.36
C LEU A 268 -5.59 -11.15 6.42
N TRP A 269 -5.81 -11.46 7.70
CA TRP A 269 -5.40 -10.56 8.78
C TRP A 269 -3.88 -10.41 8.84
N THR A 270 -3.14 -11.52 8.71
CA THR A 270 -1.67 -11.49 8.73
C THR A 270 -1.12 -10.76 7.49
N SER A 271 -1.72 -10.97 6.31
CA SER A 271 -1.33 -10.26 5.08
C SER A 271 -1.49 -8.75 5.21
N GLN A 272 -2.66 -8.30 5.72
CA GLN A 272 -2.93 -6.89 6.01
C GLN A 272 -1.91 -6.31 6.99
N VAL A 273 -1.60 -7.01 8.08
CA VAL A 273 -0.59 -6.55 9.05
C VAL A 273 0.80 -6.44 8.42
N ILE A 274 1.23 -7.39 7.60
CA ILE A 274 2.54 -7.34 6.91
C ILE A 274 2.62 -6.13 5.96
N GLY A 275 1.57 -5.87 5.18
CA GLY A 275 1.50 -4.71 4.28
C GLY A 275 1.53 -3.39 5.06
N ASN A 276 0.74 -3.29 6.13
CA ASN A 276 0.62 -2.07 6.92
C ASN A 276 1.85 -1.79 7.80
N VAL A 277 2.57 -2.82 8.25
CA VAL A 277 3.89 -2.67 8.91
C VAL A 277 4.92 -2.13 7.91
N ALA A 278 4.90 -2.60 6.65
CA ALA A 278 5.78 -2.09 5.61
C ALA A 278 5.49 -0.62 5.29
N LEU A 279 4.20 -0.26 5.15
CA LEU A 279 3.74 1.13 5.01
C LEU A 279 4.23 2.01 6.17
N ALA A 280 3.98 1.59 7.41
CA ALA A 280 4.40 2.33 8.60
C ALA A 280 5.93 2.48 8.70
N THR A 281 6.68 1.47 8.27
CA THR A 281 8.15 1.51 8.25
C THR A 281 8.68 2.53 7.24
N VAL A 282 8.07 2.59 6.06
CA VAL A 282 8.46 3.51 4.98
C VAL A 282 8.02 4.95 5.29
N ALA A 283 6.81 5.12 5.83
CA ALA A 283 6.27 6.41 6.26
C ALA A 283 7.04 7.00 7.45
N GLY A 284 7.19 6.25 8.55
CA GLY A 284 7.88 6.70 9.76
C GLY A 284 9.42 6.70 9.66
N GLY A 285 9.97 6.06 8.63
CA GLY A 285 11.40 5.98 8.38
C GLY A 285 11.86 7.02 7.37
N PRO A 286 12.16 6.63 6.12
CA PRO A 286 12.78 7.51 5.13
C PRO A 286 11.95 8.76 4.79
N PHE A 287 10.63 8.64 4.59
CA PHE A 287 9.81 9.80 4.20
C PHE A 287 9.54 10.75 5.38
N GLY A 288 9.15 10.22 6.54
CA GLY A 288 8.94 11.02 7.74
C GLY A 288 10.22 11.67 8.25
N CYS A 289 11.35 10.97 8.22
CA CYS A 289 12.62 11.56 8.61
C CYS A 289 13.10 12.62 7.62
N TRP A 290 12.87 12.47 6.32
CA TRP A 290 13.15 13.53 5.35
C TRP A 290 12.28 14.76 5.60
N TYR A 291 10.98 14.55 5.88
CA TYR A 291 10.04 15.63 6.15
C TYR A 291 10.47 16.43 7.39
N TYR A 292 10.65 15.75 8.54
CA TYR A 292 10.98 16.43 9.79
C TYR A 292 12.46 16.81 9.90
N PHE A 293 13.38 15.86 9.78
CA PHE A 293 14.81 16.10 10.09
C PHE A 293 15.66 16.56 8.87
N GLY A 294 15.06 16.63 7.68
CA GLY A 294 15.76 17.07 6.46
C GLY A 294 16.83 16.07 5.96
N PRO A 295 17.63 16.47 4.95
CA PRO A 295 18.71 15.63 4.45
C PRO A 295 19.72 15.31 5.55
N ARG A 296 20.23 14.07 5.58
CA ARG A 296 21.22 13.58 6.58
C ARG A 296 22.42 14.52 6.80
N GLN A 297 22.77 15.32 5.80
CA GLN A 297 23.84 16.32 5.84
C GLN A 297 23.61 17.42 6.89
N GLN A 298 22.37 17.64 7.34
CA GLN A 298 22.02 18.61 8.39
C GLN A 298 22.12 18.04 9.81
N GLY A 299 22.56 16.79 9.98
CA GLY A 299 22.98 16.23 11.28
C GLY A 299 21.87 15.72 12.22
N GLU A 300 20.59 15.95 11.91
CA GLU A 300 19.48 15.61 12.83
C GLU A 300 18.82 14.24 12.56
N MET A 301 19.22 13.54 11.49
CA MET A 301 18.58 12.29 11.08
C MET A 301 19.15 11.06 11.83
N PRO A 302 18.31 10.13 12.34
CA PRO A 302 18.79 8.90 12.97
C PRO A 302 19.72 8.10 12.05
N ALA A 303 20.72 7.40 12.62
CA ALA A 303 21.73 6.68 11.85
C ALA A 303 21.15 5.63 10.88
N HIS A 304 20.05 4.97 11.28
CA HIS A 304 19.33 3.97 10.48
C HIS A 304 17.80 4.18 10.55
N PRO A 305 17.25 5.17 9.82
CA PRO A 305 15.85 5.61 9.98
C PRO A 305 14.84 4.50 9.66
N THR A 306 15.12 3.67 8.65
CA THR A 306 14.26 2.54 8.28
C THR A 306 14.24 1.44 9.35
N ARG A 307 15.39 1.11 9.94
CA ARG A 307 15.47 0.05 10.97
C ARG A 307 14.78 0.49 12.26
N SER A 308 14.99 1.74 12.68
CA SER A 308 14.31 2.29 13.86
C SER A 308 12.79 2.37 13.65
N ALA A 309 12.34 2.78 12.47
CA ALA A 309 10.92 2.80 12.13
C ALA A 309 10.32 1.39 12.08
N PHE A 310 11.03 0.42 11.51
CA PHE A 310 10.59 -0.98 11.49
C PHE A 310 10.43 -1.54 12.91
N VAL A 311 11.42 -1.33 13.79
CA VAL A 311 11.35 -1.82 15.17
C VAL A 311 10.15 -1.18 15.88
N ARG A 312 9.89 0.12 15.72
CA ARG A 312 8.70 0.79 16.27
C ARG A 312 7.40 0.22 15.70
N ALA A 313 7.33 0.02 14.38
CA ALA A 313 6.17 -0.55 13.71
C ALA A 313 5.87 -1.99 14.17
N ALA A 314 6.91 -2.81 14.35
CA ALA A 314 6.82 -4.21 14.75
C ALA A 314 6.70 -4.43 16.27
N THR A 315 6.85 -3.39 17.11
CA THR A 315 6.77 -3.51 18.57
C THR A 315 5.70 -2.59 19.15
N THR A 316 6.00 -1.31 19.29
CA THR A 316 5.15 -0.33 19.98
C THR A 316 3.85 -0.04 19.24
N SER A 317 3.87 -0.09 17.91
CA SER A 317 2.71 0.24 17.06
C SER A 317 2.01 -0.99 16.48
N LEU A 318 2.52 -2.20 16.73
CA LEU A 318 1.99 -3.42 16.12
C LEU A 318 0.55 -3.69 16.54
N GLY A 319 0.19 -3.42 17.80
CA GLY A 319 -1.20 -3.55 18.29
C GLY A 319 -2.16 -2.62 17.56
N SER A 320 -1.77 -1.37 17.33
CA SER A 320 -2.57 -0.38 16.60
C SER A 320 -2.72 -0.75 15.12
N ILE A 321 -1.64 -1.23 14.50
CA ILE A 321 -1.67 -1.72 13.10
C ILE A 321 -2.56 -2.95 12.99
N ALA A 322 -2.46 -3.89 13.94
CA ALA A 322 -3.29 -5.08 13.99
C ALA A 322 -4.78 -4.74 14.17
N PHE A 323 -5.10 -3.75 14.99
CA PHE A 323 -6.48 -3.31 15.18
C PHE A 323 -7.10 -2.73 13.90
N GLY A 324 -6.42 -1.80 13.23
CA GLY A 324 -6.91 -1.28 11.96
C GLY A 324 -7.04 -2.38 10.89
N SER A 325 -6.08 -3.30 10.84
CA SER A 325 -6.05 -4.40 9.87
C SER A 325 -7.19 -5.39 10.13
N LEU A 326 -7.57 -5.59 11.39
CA LEU A 326 -8.68 -6.45 11.78
C LEU A 326 -10.01 -5.92 11.24
N ILE A 327 -10.25 -4.60 11.29
CA ILE A 327 -11.49 -4.00 10.80
C ILE A 327 -11.65 -4.27 9.30
N VAL A 328 -10.61 -4.04 8.51
CA VAL A 328 -10.62 -4.32 7.06
C VAL A 328 -10.83 -5.82 6.81
N THR A 329 -10.13 -6.67 7.54
CA THR A 329 -10.26 -8.13 7.41
C THR A 329 -11.69 -8.62 7.71
N LEU A 330 -12.36 -8.06 8.72
CA LEU A 330 -13.74 -8.44 9.03
C LEU A 330 -14.72 -8.03 7.92
N LEU A 331 -14.50 -6.89 7.28
CA LEU A 331 -15.30 -6.45 6.12
C LEU A 331 -15.05 -7.34 4.90
N GLU A 332 -13.79 -7.70 4.64
CA GLU A 332 -13.41 -8.63 3.58
C GLU A 332 -14.02 -10.03 3.80
N MET A 333 -13.97 -10.54 5.03
CA MET A 333 -14.62 -11.81 5.42
C MET A 333 -16.13 -11.74 5.23
N LEU A 334 -16.77 -10.65 5.65
CA LEU A 334 -18.22 -10.45 5.44
C LEU A 334 -18.57 -10.46 3.95
N ARG A 335 -17.77 -9.78 3.11
CA ARG A 335 -17.96 -9.75 1.67
C ARG A 335 -17.79 -11.14 1.05
N MET A 336 -16.82 -11.93 1.50
CA MET A 336 -16.67 -13.31 1.05
C MET A 336 -17.88 -14.18 1.42
N ILE A 337 -18.42 -14.04 2.63
CA ILE A 337 -19.64 -14.75 3.06
C ILE A 337 -20.83 -14.35 2.16
N LEU A 338 -21.03 -13.06 1.92
CA LEU A 338 -22.13 -12.56 1.08
C LEU A 338 -22.02 -13.08 -0.36
N ASN A 339 -20.80 -13.16 -0.91
CA ASN A 339 -20.57 -13.74 -2.23
C ASN A 339 -20.83 -15.25 -2.25
N ALA A 340 -20.46 -15.97 -1.19
CA ALA A 340 -20.77 -17.40 -1.06
C ALA A 340 -22.29 -17.62 -0.99
N LEU A 341 -23.01 -16.84 -0.18
CA LEU A 341 -24.48 -16.91 -0.09
C LEU A 341 -25.15 -16.58 -1.43
N ARG A 342 -24.66 -15.55 -2.13
CA ARG A 342 -25.11 -15.22 -3.49
C ARG A 342 -24.98 -16.41 -4.44
N ASN A 343 -23.85 -17.11 -4.40
CA ASN A 343 -23.62 -18.25 -5.28
C ASN A 343 -24.53 -19.44 -4.95
N ASN A 344 -24.82 -19.68 -3.66
CA ASN A 344 -25.77 -20.71 -3.24
C ASN A 344 -27.21 -20.35 -3.68
N ALA A 345 -27.68 -19.14 -3.38
CA ALA A 345 -29.01 -18.67 -3.80
C ALA A 345 -29.22 -18.70 -5.33
N ALA A 346 -28.16 -18.41 -6.10
CA ALA A 346 -28.20 -18.51 -7.55
C ALA A 346 -28.34 -19.97 -8.04
N GLN A 347 -27.79 -20.95 -7.31
CA GLN A 347 -27.94 -22.38 -7.61
C GLN A 347 -29.32 -22.90 -7.19
N ASP A 348 -29.86 -22.40 -6.08
CA ASP A 348 -31.17 -22.79 -5.54
C ASP A 348 -32.35 -22.17 -6.32
N GLY A 349 -32.08 -21.31 -7.30
CA GLY A 349 -33.09 -20.68 -8.14
C GLY A 349 -33.88 -19.56 -7.46
N SER A 350 -33.31 -18.90 -6.44
CA SER A 350 -33.89 -17.75 -5.74
C SER A 350 -33.27 -16.42 -6.22
N PRO A 351 -33.71 -15.86 -7.37
CA PRO A 351 -33.09 -14.67 -7.97
C PRO A 351 -33.20 -13.42 -7.09
N VAL A 352 -34.23 -13.33 -6.24
CA VAL A 352 -34.43 -12.21 -5.31
C VAL A 352 -33.38 -12.21 -4.21
N GLU A 353 -33.09 -13.37 -3.61
CA GLU A 353 -32.07 -13.51 -2.57
C GLU A 353 -30.67 -13.28 -3.15
N ALA A 354 -30.38 -13.84 -4.33
CA ALA A 354 -29.13 -13.59 -5.04
C ALA A 354 -28.93 -12.08 -5.35
N CYS A 355 -29.99 -11.37 -5.68
CA CYS A 355 -29.96 -9.92 -5.89
C CYS A 355 -29.67 -9.15 -4.58
N LEU A 356 -30.34 -9.51 -3.48
CA LEU A 356 -30.11 -8.90 -2.17
C LEU A 356 -28.67 -9.11 -1.69
N TYR A 357 -28.13 -10.32 -1.79
CA TYR A 357 -26.74 -10.61 -1.43
C TYR A 357 -25.74 -9.85 -2.33
N CYS A 358 -26.06 -9.67 -3.61
CA CYS A 358 -25.25 -8.86 -4.52
C CYS A 358 -25.20 -7.39 -4.09
N CYS A 359 -26.35 -6.79 -3.76
CA CYS A 359 -26.43 -5.43 -3.26
C CYS A 359 -25.66 -5.26 -1.94
N ALA A 360 -25.86 -6.18 -0.99
CA ALA A 360 -25.15 -6.17 0.29
C ALA A 360 -23.63 -6.30 0.10
N ALA A 361 -23.16 -7.21 -0.77
CA ALA A 361 -21.73 -7.37 -1.07
C ALA A 361 -21.15 -6.10 -1.71
N CYS A 362 -21.92 -5.38 -2.54
CA CYS A 362 -21.53 -4.10 -3.11
C CYS A 362 -21.39 -3.01 -2.02
N PHE A 363 -22.38 -2.86 -1.15
CA PHE A 363 -22.33 -1.89 -0.05
C PHE A 363 -21.16 -2.17 0.90
N VAL A 364 -20.96 -3.43 1.30
CA VAL A 364 -19.83 -3.83 2.14
C VAL A 364 -18.51 -3.56 1.43
N GLY A 365 -18.39 -3.86 0.13
CA GLY A 365 -17.19 -3.56 -0.66
C GLY A 365 -16.87 -2.05 -0.75
N CYS A 366 -17.89 -1.19 -0.82
CA CYS A 366 -17.71 0.26 -0.75
C CYS A 366 -17.18 0.70 0.63
N ILE A 367 -17.72 0.13 1.71
CA ILE A 367 -17.28 0.43 3.07
C ILE A 367 -15.86 -0.07 3.30
N GLU A 368 -15.56 -1.30 2.89
CA GLU A 368 -14.22 -1.92 2.92
C GLU A 368 -13.19 -1.01 2.26
N SER A 369 -13.46 -0.58 1.02
CA SER A 369 -12.56 0.29 0.26
C SER A 369 -12.34 1.65 0.95
N MET A 370 -13.42 2.24 1.51
CA MET A 370 -13.33 3.51 2.23
C MET A 370 -12.52 3.37 3.52
N VAL A 371 -12.72 2.29 4.28
CA VAL A 371 -12.02 2.03 5.54
C VAL A 371 -10.55 1.70 5.27
N GLU A 372 -10.24 0.89 4.26
CA GLU A 372 -8.86 0.60 3.85
C GLU A 372 -8.11 1.88 3.49
N TYR A 373 -8.74 2.73 2.66
CA TYR A 373 -8.17 4.01 2.28
C TYR A 373 -7.94 4.92 3.49
N PHE A 374 -8.94 5.06 4.37
CA PHE A 374 -8.80 5.84 5.59
C PHE A 374 -7.70 5.30 6.52
N ASN A 375 -7.64 3.98 6.67
CA ASN A 375 -6.66 3.31 7.53
C ASN A 375 -5.23 3.54 7.05
N ARG A 376 -4.99 3.62 5.74
CA ARG A 376 -3.68 4.00 5.18
C ARG A 376 -3.14 5.28 5.81
N TYR A 377 -3.96 6.33 5.92
CA TYR A 377 -3.56 7.60 6.53
C TYR A 377 -3.43 7.50 8.05
N ALA A 378 -4.30 6.73 8.71
CA ALA A 378 -4.19 6.46 10.14
C ALA A 378 -2.89 5.71 10.48
N TYR A 379 -2.44 4.76 9.65
CA TYR A 379 -1.15 4.08 9.85
C TYR A 379 0.04 5.02 9.67
N ILE A 380 -0.05 5.98 8.75
CA ILE A 380 0.97 7.02 8.58
C ILE A 380 1.03 7.92 9.81
N GLU A 381 -0.10 8.35 10.35
CA GLU A 381 -0.20 9.06 11.64
C GLU A 381 0.43 8.27 12.79
N ILE A 382 0.13 6.97 12.91
CA ILE A 382 0.74 6.09 13.90
C ILE A 382 2.27 6.02 13.71
N ALA A 383 2.73 5.94 12.46
CA ALA A 383 4.15 5.83 12.14
C ALA A 383 4.93 7.12 12.45
N LEU A 384 4.34 8.29 12.15
CA LEU A 384 4.96 9.59 12.37
C LEU A 384 4.94 9.99 13.85
N TYR A 385 3.81 9.80 14.55
CA TYR A 385 3.60 10.36 15.90
C TYR A 385 3.49 9.33 17.02
N GLY A 386 3.49 8.03 16.71
CA GLY A 386 3.44 6.96 17.73
C GLY A 386 2.17 6.98 18.58
N LYS A 387 1.05 7.45 18.03
CA LYS A 387 -0.28 7.44 18.65
C LYS A 387 -0.88 6.02 18.56
N GLY A 388 -1.88 5.72 19.41
CA GLY A 388 -2.72 4.53 19.23
C GLY A 388 -3.67 4.69 18.04
N TYR A 389 -4.38 3.63 17.66
CA TYR A 389 -5.21 3.66 16.45
C TYR A 389 -6.38 4.67 16.54
N LEU A 390 -7.14 4.67 17.64
CA LEU A 390 -8.30 5.57 17.77
C LEU A 390 -7.93 7.06 17.74
N PRO A 391 -6.89 7.54 18.45
CA PRO A 391 -6.41 8.92 18.30
C PRO A 391 -5.94 9.22 16.87
N ALA A 392 -5.14 8.35 16.25
CA ALA A 392 -4.66 8.54 14.89
C ALA A 392 -5.80 8.59 13.86
N ALA A 393 -6.84 7.77 14.03
CA ALA A 393 -8.06 7.82 13.23
C ALA A 393 -8.79 9.16 13.42
N LYS A 394 -8.91 9.67 14.65
CA LYS A 394 -9.54 10.99 14.88
C LYS A 394 -8.80 12.12 14.17
N ASP A 395 -7.47 12.09 14.20
CA ASP A 395 -6.63 13.10 13.55
C ASP A 395 -6.71 12.97 12.01
N THR A 396 -6.70 11.75 11.50
CA THR A 396 -6.96 11.47 10.07
C THR A 396 -8.33 11.99 9.63
N TRP A 397 -9.37 11.82 10.44
CA TRP A 397 -10.69 12.34 10.15
C TRP A 397 -10.73 13.87 10.13
N ARG A 398 -10.03 14.54 11.05
CA ARG A 398 -9.88 16.00 11.05
C ARG A 398 -9.16 16.48 9.79
N LEU A 399 -8.06 15.82 9.43
CA LEU A 399 -7.32 16.09 8.20
C LEU A 399 -8.22 15.99 6.96
N PHE A 400 -9.05 14.94 6.89
CA PHE A 400 -9.99 14.76 5.78
C PHE A 400 -11.13 15.77 5.78
N LYS A 401 -11.62 16.19 6.94
CA LYS A 401 -12.66 17.22 7.02
C LYS A 401 -12.16 18.57 6.52
N ASP A 402 -10.91 18.91 6.83
CA ASP A 402 -10.36 20.24 6.54
C ASP A 402 -9.73 20.32 5.13
N ARG A 403 -9.16 19.21 4.64
CA ARG A 403 -8.36 19.19 3.39
C ARG A 403 -8.63 17.98 2.49
N GLY A 404 -9.53 17.09 2.88
CA GLY A 404 -9.62 15.71 2.36
C GLY A 404 -9.83 15.60 0.86
N ILE A 405 -10.76 16.36 0.28
CA ILE A 405 -11.07 16.23 -1.16
C ILE A 405 -9.82 16.52 -2.02
N ASP A 406 -9.02 17.51 -1.63
CA ASP A 406 -7.86 17.95 -2.39
C ASP A 406 -6.70 16.97 -2.26
N ALA A 407 -6.43 16.49 -1.04
CA ALA A 407 -5.43 15.45 -0.79
C ALA A 407 -5.81 14.13 -1.47
N LEU A 408 -7.08 13.72 -1.38
CA LEU A 408 -7.63 12.51 -1.96
C LEU A 408 -7.45 12.46 -3.48
N ILE A 409 -7.80 13.56 -4.16
CA ILE A 409 -7.71 13.61 -5.63
C ILE A 409 -6.25 13.51 -6.08
N ASN A 410 -5.31 14.14 -5.38
CA ASN A 410 -3.90 14.05 -5.74
C ASN A 410 -3.30 12.66 -5.49
N ASP A 411 -3.60 12.06 -4.34
CA ASP A 411 -3.14 10.71 -4.00
C ASP A 411 -3.70 9.70 -5.02
N SER A 412 -4.99 9.80 -5.35
CA SER A 412 -5.64 9.00 -6.40
C SER A 412 -5.02 9.20 -7.79
N LEU A 413 -4.65 10.43 -8.18
CA LEU A 413 -3.95 10.70 -9.45
C LEU A 413 -2.60 10.01 -9.52
N VAL A 414 -1.84 10.04 -8.43
CA VAL A 414 -0.54 9.36 -8.36
C VAL A 414 -0.73 7.84 -8.39
N GLY A 415 -1.62 7.30 -7.56
CA GLY A 415 -1.95 5.87 -7.53
C GLY A 415 -2.39 5.36 -8.92
N MET A 416 -3.29 6.08 -9.59
CA MET A 416 -3.73 5.76 -10.96
C MET A 416 -2.56 5.73 -11.94
N THR A 417 -1.67 6.72 -11.86
CA THR A 417 -0.51 6.82 -12.75
C THR A 417 0.48 5.68 -12.53
N LEU A 418 0.72 5.31 -11.28
CA LEU A 418 1.60 4.21 -10.92
C LEU A 418 1.01 2.84 -11.31
N ASN A 419 -0.30 2.66 -11.16
CA ASN A 419 -1.01 1.42 -11.56
C ASN A 419 -1.01 1.20 -13.07
N TRP A 420 -1.26 2.25 -13.87
CA TRP A 420 -1.13 2.17 -15.33
C TRP A 420 0.27 1.78 -15.78
N GLY A 421 1.29 2.27 -15.06
CA GLY A 421 2.66 1.83 -15.23
C GLY A 421 2.85 0.34 -15.01
N ALA A 422 2.27 -0.18 -13.94
CA ALA A 422 2.36 -1.59 -13.63
C ALA A 422 1.67 -2.46 -14.70
N TYR A 423 0.52 -2.04 -15.21
CA TYR A 423 -0.12 -2.70 -16.36
C TYR A 423 0.76 -2.67 -17.61
N ALA A 424 1.38 -1.52 -17.92
CA ALA A 424 2.30 -1.41 -19.05
C ALA A 424 3.52 -2.32 -18.91
N VAL A 425 4.14 -2.38 -17.72
CA VAL A 425 5.27 -3.29 -17.45
C VAL A 425 4.85 -4.75 -17.55
N GLY A 426 3.69 -5.13 -17.01
CA GLY A 426 3.13 -6.48 -17.14
C GLY A 426 2.93 -6.88 -18.61
N MET A 427 2.34 -5.98 -19.41
CA MET A 427 2.14 -6.21 -20.86
C MET A 427 3.48 -6.38 -21.60
N LEU A 428 4.49 -5.56 -21.28
CA LEU A 428 5.82 -5.68 -21.87
C LEU A 428 6.53 -6.99 -21.47
N CYS A 429 6.37 -7.45 -20.22
CA CYS A 429 6.90 -8.73 -19.76
C CYS A 429 6.23 -9.91 -20.49
N SER A 430 4.92 -9.83 -20.69
CA SER A 430 4.16 -10.81 -21.47
C SER A 430 4.61 -10.83 -22.93
N LEU A 431 4.77 -9.66 -23.56
CA LEU A 431 5.30 -9.54 -24.91
C LEU A 431 6.72 -10.13 -25.02
N PHE A 432 7.58 -9.86 -24.06
CA PHE A 432 8.93 -10.43 -24.02
C PHE A 432 8.89 -11.97 -23.93
N ALA A 433 8.05 -12.52 -23.06
CA ALA A 433 7.86 -13.96 -22.95
C ALA A 433 7.32 -14.58 -24.26
N TYR A 434 6.40 -13.90 -24.94
CA TYR A 434 5.90 -14.32 -26.25
C TYR A 434 7.01 -14.39 -27.30
N LEU A 435 7.84 -13.35 -27.39
CA LEU A 435 8.98 -13.33 -28.32
C LEU A 435 9.99 -14.43 -27.99
N TYR A 436 10.28 -14.65 -26.70
CA TYR A 436 11.16 -15.75 -26.27
C TYR A 436 10.63 -17.12 -26.70
N LEU A 437 9.35 -17.41 -26.47
CA LEU A 437 8.73 -18.69 -26.86
C LEU A 437 8.78 -18.89 -28.38
N ARG A 438 8.56 -17.82 -29.15
CA ARG A 438 8.53 -17.88 -30.62
C ARG A 438 9.92 -18.03 -31.24
N LEU A 439 10.94 -17.40 -30.65
CA LEU A 439 12.30 -17.41 -31.19
C LEU A 439 13.11 -18.65 -30.77
N THR A 440 12.89 -19.15 -29.55
CA THR A 440 13.66 -20.26 -28.99
C THR A 440 12.97 -21.62 -29.21
N SER A 441 11.65 -21.63 -29.46
CA SER A 441 10.84 -22.84 -29.68
C SER A 441 11.20 -23.99 -28.72
N PRO A 442 11.07 -23.78 -27.40
CA PRO A 442 11.54 -24.76 -26.41
C PRO A 442 10.70 -26.03 -26.43
N ASP A 443 11.33 -27.19 -26.22
CA ASP A 443 10.69 -28.51 -26.30
C ASP A 443 9.46 -28.65 -25.39
N TYR A 444 9.47 -28.01 -24.22
CA TYR A 444 8.33 -28.04 -23.30
C TYR A 444 7.08 -27.35 -23.86
N ASN A 445 7.22 -26.47 -24.86
CA ASN A 445 6.11 -25.76 -25.50
C ASN A 445 5.96 -26.11 -26.99
N ALA A 446 6.43 -27.29 -27.41
CA ALA A 446 6.33 -27.74 -28.80
C ALA A 446 4.88 -27.75 -29.31
N ASP A 447 3.93 -28.18 -28.46
CA ASP A 447 2.49 -28.23 -28.79
C ASP A 447 1.76 -26.89 -28.55
N GLY A 448 2.47 -25.84 -28.13
CA GLY A 448 1.91 -24.52 -27.83
C GLY A 448 1.02 -24.44 -26.57
N GLN A 449 0.75 -25.55 -25.89
CA GLN A 449 -0.15 -25.64 -24.72
C GLN A 449 0.28 -24.74 -23.55
N TYR A 450 1.59 -24.52 -23.38
CA TYR A 450 2.13 -23.71 -22.29
C TYR A 450 2.23 -22.23 -22.63
N THR A 451 1.92 -21.83 -23.87
CA THR A 451 2.01 -20.43 -24.31
C THR A 451 1.12 -19.52 -23.45
N ALA A 452 -0.18 -19.78 -23.37
CA ALA A 452 -1.09 -18.92 -22.62
C ALA A 452 -0.76 -18.84 -21.11
N PRO A 453 -0.49 -19.97 -20.40
CA PRO A 453 -0.04 -19.93 -19.02
C PRO A 453 1.25 -19.13 -18.81
N VAL A 454 2.27 -19.34 -19.66
CA VAL A 454 3.56 -18.62 -19.55
C VAL A 454 3.37 -17.12 -19.74
N LEU A 455 2.56 -16.70 -20.72
CA LEU A 455 2.25 -15.29 -20.94
C LEU A 455 1.52 -14.64 -19.77
N LEU A 456 0.58 -15.38 -19.17
CA LEU A 456 -0.17 -14.92 -17.99
C LEU A 456 0.76 -14.79 -16.78
N PHE A 457 1.60 -15.79 -16.49
CA PHE A 457 2.56 -15.70 -15.39
C PHE A 457 3.57 -14.58 -15.60
N ALA A 458 4.05 -14.37 -16.83
CA ALA A 458 4.96 -13.27 -17.12
C ALA A 458 4.29 -11.90 -16.93
N PHE A 459 3.03 -11.78 -17.33
CA PHE A 459 2.22 -10.58 -17.05
C PHE A 459 2.07 -10.34 -15.55
N LEU A 460 1.68 -11.36 -14.78
CA LEU A 460 1.45 -11.24 -13.34
C LEU A 460 2.73 -10.93 -12.56
N ILE A 461 3.86 -11.54 -12.91
CA ILE A 461 5.17 -11.23 -12.32
C ILE A 461 5.55 -9.78 -12.62
N GLY A 462 5.45 -9.36 -13.88
CA GLY A 462 5.72 -7.98 -14.28
C GLY A 462 4.84 -6.96 -13.56
N LEU A 463 3.54 -7.24 -13.50
CA LEU A 463 2.56 -6.43 -12.79
C LEU A 463 2.90 -6.34 -11.30
N GLN A 464 3.13 -7.48 -10.63
CA GLN A 464 3.39 -7.53 -9.20
C GLN A 464 4.69 -6.83 -8.82
N CYS A 465 5.78 -7.06 -9.55
CA CYS A 465 7.05 -6.37 -9.33
C CYS A 465 6.88 -4.85 -9.44
N SER A 466 6.13 -4.40 -10.44
CA SER A 466 5.89 -2.97 -10.63
C SER A 466 4.97 -2.38 -9.56
N LEU A 467 3.91 -3.09 -9.16
CA LEU A 467 3.01 -2.65 -8.08
C LEU A 467 3.75 -2.54 -6.74
N THR A 468 4.66 -3.47 -6.44
CA THR A 468 5.48 -3.43 -5.22
C THR A 468 6.41 -2.22 -5.18
N LEU A 469 7.01 -1.83 -6.30
CA LEU A 469 7.82 -0.62 -6.37
C LEU A 469 6.95 0.64 -6.28
N SER A 470 5.80 0.63 -6.96
CA SER A 470 4.82 1.71 -6.95
C SER A 470 4.24 1.99 -5.56
N SER A 471 3.89 0.96 -4.80
CA SER A 471 3.29 1.13 -3.45
C SER A 471 4.24 1.84 -2.49
N ALA A 472 5.56 1.62 -2.64
CA ALA A 472 6.58 2.30 -1.85
C ALA A 472 6.66 3.81 -2.16
N ILE A 473 6.45 4.20 -3.42
CA ILE A 473 6.39 5.61 -3.84
C ILE A 473 5.07 6.23 -3.39
N GLU A 474 3.95 5.54 -3.59
CA GLU A 474 2.63 6.00 -3.19
C GLU A 474 2.57 6.25 -1.66
N ALA A 475 3.20 5.39 -0.86
CA ALA A 475 3.33 5.58 0.59
C ALA A 475 4.02 6.90 0.95
N GLY A 476 5.03 7.31 0.18
CA GLY A 476 5.71 8.58 0.38
C GLY A 476 4.84 9.79 0.04
N VAL A 477 4.01 9.69 -0.99
CA VAL A 477 3.05 10.74 -1.37
C VAL A 477 2.03 10.96 -0.25
N SER A 478 1.41 9.88 0.23
CA SER A 478 0.46 9.96 1.34
C SER A 478 1.15 10.49 2.63
N THR A 479 2.42 10.14 2.86
CA THR A 479 3.20 10.63 4.01
C THR A 479 3.43 12.14 3.97
N ILE A 480 3.80 12.70 2.81
CA ILE A 480 3.95 14.15 2.64
C ILE A 480 2.61 14.86 2.86
N PHE A 481 1.50 14.28 2.42
CA PHE A 481 0.17 14.86 2.66
C PHE A 481 -0.20 14.91 4.14
N VAL A 482 0.04 13.83 4.89
CA VAL A 482 -0.19 13.81 6.34
C VAL A 482 0.69 14.84 7.03
N GLY A 483 2.00 14.86 6.72
CA GLY A 483 2.92 15.84 7.28
C GLY A 483 2.52 17.29 6.98
N LEU A 484 2.07 17.58 5.75
CA LEU A 484 1.57 18.89 5.34
C LEU A 484 0.29 19.28 6.11
N GLY A 485 -0.57 18.30 6.38
CA GLY A 485 -1.78 18.45 7.17
C GLY A 485 -1.51 18.97 8.57
N GLU A 486 -0.64 18.27 9.27
CA GLU A 486 -0.32 18.51 10.68
C GLU A 486 0.64 19.69 10.86
N ASP A 487 1.76 19.72 10.11
CA ASP A 487 2.84 20.68 10.30
C ASP A 487 3.27 21.32 8.95
N PRO A 488 2.48 22.26 8.36
CA PRO A 488 2.79 22.84 7.05
C PRO A 488 4.05 23.70 7.03
N GLN A 489 4.46 24.24 8.19
CA GLN A 489 5.65 25.08 8.32
C GLN A 489 6.94 24.31 8.00
N VAL A 490 6.98 23.03 8.36
CA VAL A 490 8.12 22.15 8.05
C VAL A 490 8.32 22.06 6.54
N LEU A 491 7.24 21.93 5.76
CA LEU A 491 7.36 21.88 4.31
C LEU A 491 7.82 23.21 3.71
N ALA A 492 7.46 24.35 4.32
CA ALA A 492 7.90 25.67 3.88
C ALA A 492 9.43 25.81 3.89
N GLU A 493 10.08 25.24 4.91
CA GLU A 493 11.54 25.22 5.02
C GLU A 493 12.17 24.16 4.12
N ARG A 494 11.55 22.98 4.00
CA ARG A 494 12.13 21.82 3.31
C ARG A 494 12.01 21.87 1.79
N ALA A 495 10.90 22.37 1.28
CA ALA A 495 10.62 22.44 -0.14
C ALA A 495 9.89 23.75 -0.45
N PRO A 496 10.61 24.90 -0.46
CA PRO A 496 9.98 26.21 -0.61
C PRO A 496 9.23 26.36 -1.94
N GLU A 497 9.71 25.73 -3.02
CA GLU A 497 9.01 25.71 -4.31
C GLU A 497 7.69 24.93 -4.25
N LEU A 498 7.69 23.77 -3.58
CA LEU A 498 6.48 22.98 -3.36
C LEU A 498 5.50 23.74 -2.47
N PHE A 499 6.00 24.36 -1.41
CA PHE A 499 5.18 25.17 -0.53
C PHE A 499 4.62 26.41 -1.23
N ALA A 500 5.39 27.10 -2.07
CA ALA A 500 4.93 28.24 -2.85
C ALA A 500 3.86 27.84 -3.88
N LEU A 501 4.02 26.68 -4.53
CA LEU A 501 3.00 26.14 -5.42
C LEU A 501 1.72 25.77 -4.65
N ILE A 502 1.85 25.15 -3.47
CA ILE A 502 0.72 24.87 -2.58
C ILE A 502 0.06 26.18 -2.13
N ALA A 503 0.82 27.20 -1.76
CA ALA A 503 0.30 28.46 -1.27
C ALA A 503 -0.43 29.27 -2.34
N SER A 504 0.08 29.26 -3.58
CA SER A 504 -0.55 29.90 -4.72
C SER A 504 -1.78 29.16 -5.24
N THR A 505 -1.77 27.82 -5.19
CA THR A 505 -2.86 26.98 -5.72
C THR A 505 -3.94 26.70 -4.67
N TYR A 506 -3.56 26.63 -3.39
CA TYR A 506 -4.40 26.21 -2.26
C TYR A 506 -4.04 26.98 -0.96
N PRO A 507 -4.41 28.26 -0.84
CA PRO A 507 -4.03 29.09 0.31
C PRO A 507 -4.57 28.56 1.66
N GLN A 508 -5.65 27.77 1.65
CA GLN A 508 -6.17 27.08 2.84
C GLN A 508 -5.25 25.97 3.40
N VAL A 509 -4.39 25.37 2.58
CA VAL A 509 -3.47 24.28 2.98
C VAL A 509 -2.24 24.82 3.72
N VAL A 510 -2.00 26.12 3.63
CA VAL A 510 -0.87 26.82 4.26
C VAL A 510 -1.11 27.12 5.75
N ARG A 511 -2.37 27.14 6.19
CA ARG A 511 -2.77 27.33 7.59
C ARG A 511 -2.85 25.96 8.26
N GLY A 512 -1.92 25.64 9.17
CA GLY A 512 -1.92 24.35 9.88
C GLY A 512 -3.26 24.04 10.54
N VAL A 513 -3.61 22.75 10.67
CA VAL A 513 -4.84 22.35 11.37
C VAL A 513 -4.72 22.84 12.82
N PRO A 514 -5.67 23.64 13.33
CA PRO A 514 -5.60 24.14 14.70
C PRO A 514 -5.70 22.96 15.67
N ASN A 515 -4.61 22.72 16.41
CA ASN A 515 -4.61 21.83 17.55
C ASN A 515 -5.46 22.48 18.66
N VAL A 516 -6.69 21.98 18.86
CA VAL A 516 -7.54 22.33 20.01
C VAL A 516 -7.47 21.22 21.05
#